data_AF-A0A955EQ31-F1
#
_entry.id   AF-A0A955EQ31-F1
#
_cell.length_a   1.000
_cell.length_b   1.000
_cell.length_c   1.000
_cell.angle_alpha   90.00
_cell.angle_beta   90.00
_cell.angle_gamma   90.00
#
_symmetry.space_group_name_H-M   'P 1'
#
loop_
_entity.id
_entity.type
_entity.pdbx_description
1 polymer ?
#
loop_
_entity_poly.entity_id
_entity_poly.type
_entity_poly.pdbx_seq_one_letter_code
_entity_poly.pdbx_strand_id
1 'polypeptide(L)'
;MSRTFHAALAAALLALFLAPSLARADEKGGPPKEPETPAPQTDEPVAPADEAAGEEAPKPDRTAEVRALVAELMPEVARLRGLEWKRPVPAFALPREKLSEHMLADLDTEYPADERERDDRVMHRLGLLAPDEKLLDLVLGMMRDMVAGFYDPKEGELYLIEGPVGEGMKPTLVHELTHALDDQHYDLDGMEEKHEDDPDRVFAG
;
A
#
# COMPACT_ATOMS: atom_id res chain seq x y z
N MET A 1 11.38 -15.56 27.50
CA MET A 1 10.29 -15.10 26.60
C MET A 1 10.52 -15.79 25.27
N SER A 2 9.52 -16.52 24.78
CA SER A 2 9.64 -17.45 23.65
C SER A 2 9.56 -16.71 22.30
N ARG A 3 10.26 -17.23 21.29
CA ARG A 3 10.31 -16.73 19.89
C ARG A 3 8.92 -16.43 19.27
N THR A 4 7.88 -17.07 19.78
CA THR A 4 6.45 -16.98 19.43
C THR A 4 5.75 -15.63 19.68
N PHE A 5 6.40 -14.62 20.27
CA PHE A 5 5.80 -13.29 20.47
C PHE A 5 6.21 -12.29 19.39
N HIS A 6 7.20 -12.61 18.55
CA HIS A 6 7.71 -11.70 17.52
C HIS A 6 6.87 -11.74 16.23
N ALA A 7 6.31 -12.88 15.83
CA ALA A 7 5.52 -12.99 14.61
C ALA A 7 4.22 -12.16 14.66
N ALA A 8 3.50 -12.19 15.80
CA ALA A 8 2.29 -11.39 15.99
C ALA A 8 2.55 -9.86 16.04
N LEU A 9 3.79 -9.44 16.32
CA LEU A 9 4.18 -8.02 16.32
C LEU A 9 4.74 -7.58 14.96
N ALA A 10 5.34 -8.48 14.17
CA ALA A 10 5.84 -8.18 12.83
C ALA A 10 4.71 -7.74 11.89
N ALA A 11 3.53 -8.37 11.98
CA ALA A 11 2.35 -7.97 11.21
C ALA A 11 1.76 -6.61 11.64
N ALA A 12 2.03 -6.16 12.87
CA ALA A 12 1.57 -4.87 13.39
C ALA A 12 2.62 -3.73 13.23
N LEU A 13 3.91 -4.06 13.10
CA LEU A 13 5.00 -3.09 12.98
C LEU A 13 5.13 -2.48 11.58
N LEU A 14 4.61 -3.13 10.54
CA LEU A 14 4.50 -2.52 9.21
C LEU A 14 3.53 -1.32 9.18
N ALA A 15 2.71 -1.13 10.22
CA ALA A 15 1.72 -0.04 10.32
C ALA A 15 2.22 1.22 11.07
N LEU A 16 3.49 1.32 11.50
CA LEU A 16 3.94 2.40 12.39
C LEU A 16 4.88 3.47 11.78
N PHE A 17 5.05 3.53 10.45
CA PHE A 17 5.88 4.58 9.81
C PHE A 17 5.15 5.49 8.81
N LEU A 18 3.85 5.71 8.98
CA LEU A 18 3.13 6.73 8.20
C LEU A 18 2.23 7.60 9.09
N ALA A 19 2.85 8.48 9.86
CA ALA A 19 2.15 9.65 10.41
C ALA A 19 2.21 10.78 9.38
N PRO A 20 1.09 11.18 8.75
CA PRO A 20 1.07 12.42 7.97
C PRO A 20 1.22 13.61 8.91
N SER A 21 2.20 14.46 8.62
CA SER A 21 2.36 15.77 9.26
C SER A 21 1.11 16.61 8.99
N LEU A 22 0.30 16.83 10.03
CA LEU A 22 -0.83 17.77 10.00
C LEU A 22 -0.28 19.20 9.98
N ALA A 23 0.01 19.71 8.79
CA ALA A 23 0.16 21.14 8.57
C ALA A 23 -1.21 21.80 8.66
N ARG A 24 -1.41 22.57 9.73
CA ARG A 24 -2.58 23.41 9.99
C ARG A 24 -2.58 24.59 9.03
N ALA A 25 -3.57 24.66 8.13
CA ALA A 25 -3.88 25.87 7.38
C ALA A 25 -5.00 26.63 8.09
N ASP A 26 -4.70 27.85 8.53
CA ASP A 26 -5.66 28.87 8.96
C ASP A 26 -6.50 29.31 7.75
N GLU A 27 -7.82 29.09 7.79
CA GLU A 27 -8.78 29.66 6.83
C GLU A 27 -9.83 30.47 7.59
N LYS A 28 -9.72 31.80 7.53
CA LYS A 28 -10.80 32.73 7.84
C LYS A 28 -11.70 32.86 6.60
N GLY A 29 -12.87 32.22 6.61
CA GLY A 29 -13.90 32.39 5.60
C GLY A 29 -15.28 32.50 6.23
N GLY A 30 -16.02 33.57 5.92
CA GLY A 30 -17.33 33.89 6.50
C GLY A 30 -18.45 32.89 6.16
N PRO A 31 -19.62 33.00 6.82
CA PRO A 31 -20.67 31.98 6.73
C PRO A 31 -21.31 31.91 5.33
N PRO A 32 -21.64 30.71 4.85
CA PRO A 32 -22.25 30.51 3.54
C PRO A 32 -23.72 30.95 3.53
N LYS A 33 -24.15 31.57 2.43
CA LYS A 33 -25.57 31.88 2.16
C LYS A 33 -26.33 30.60 1.79
N GLU A 34 -27.51 30.48 2.38
CA GLU A 34 -28.50 29.42 2.19
C GLU A 34 -29.00 29.37 0.72
N PRO A 35 -29.11 28.18 0.09
CA PRO A 35 -29.72 28.06 -1.23
C PRO A 35 -31.25 27.96 -1.15
N GLU A 36 -31.93 28.83 -1.90
CA GLU A 36 -33.38 28.83 -2.12
C GLU A 36 -33.82 27.58 -2.88
N THR A 37 -34.93 26.98 -2.42
CA THR A 37 -35.58 25.81 -3.02
C THR A 37 -36.53 26.22 -4.15
N PRO A 38 -36.47 25.65 -5.36
CA PRO A 38 -37.58 25.70 -6.31
C PRO A 38 -38.51 24.49 -6.16
N ALA A 39 -39.82 24.77 -6.15
CA ALA A 39 -40.92 23.81 -6.08
C ALA A 39 -41.09 23.00 -7.40
N PRO A 40 -41.89 21.92 -7.40
CA PRO A 40 -41.77 20.79 -8.33
C PRO A 40 -42.48 21.03 -9.67
N GLN A 41 -41.90 20.52 -10.75
CA GLN A 41 -42.58 20.41 -12.04
C GLN A 41 -42.76 18.93 -12.42
N THR A 42 -43.97 18.67 -12.89
CA THR A 42 -44.68 17.41 -13.14
C THR A 42 -44.10 16.54 -14.25
N ASP A 43 -44.20 15.23 -14.02
CA ASP A 43 -44.04 14.14 -15.00
C ASP A 43 -44.92 14.30 -16.25
N GLU A 44 -44.36 14.03 -17.43
CA GLU A 44 -44.98 13.18 -18.46
C GLU A 44 -43.90 12.63 -19.45
N PRO A 45 -44.14 11.45 -20.07
CA PRO A 45 -43.08 10.54 -20.52
C PRO A 45 -42.73 10.68 -22.01
N VAL A 46 -41.45 10.43 -22.36
CA VAL A 46 -41.01 10.21 -23.75
C VAL A 46 -40.24 8.89 -23.83
N ALA A 47 -40.64 8.08 -24.81
CA ALA A 47 -40.22 6.71 -25.12
C ALA A 47 -38.72 6.60 -25.54
N PRO A 48 -38.15 5.39 -25.66
CA PRO A 48 -36.72 5.17 -25.58
C PRO A 48 -36.01 5.61 -26.87
N ALA A 49 -34.95 6.40 -26.72
CA ALA A 49 -34.00 6.70 -27.77
C ALA A 49 -32.80 5.76 -27.63
N ASP A 50 -32.77 4.78 -28.52
CA ASP A 50 -31.60 4.18 -29.18
C ASP A 50 -30.24 4.38 -28.47
N GLU A 51 -29.75 3.32 -27.83
CA GLU A 51 -28.36 3.22 -27.36
C GLU A 51 -27.42 3.20 -28.57
N ALA A 52 -27.01 4.39 -29.00
CA ALA A 52 -25.78 4.53 -29.76
C ALA A 52 -24.63 4.15 -28.83
N ALA A 53 -24.08 2.96 -29.04
CA ALA A 53 -22.83 2.49 -28.45
C ALA A 53 -21.74 3.53 -28.72
N GLY A 54 -21.47 4.37 -27.72
CA GLY A 54 -20.27 5.19 -27.68
C GLY A 54 -19.08 4.25 -27.56
N GLU A 55 -18.26 4.21 -28.61
CA GLU A 55 -16.98 3.54 -28.63
C GLU A 55 -16.12 4.17 -27.52
N GLU A 56 -16.00 3.50 -26.37
CA GLU A 56 -15.12 3.91 -25.27
C GLU A 56 -13.70 4.01 -25.84
N ALA A 57 -13.12 5.21 -25.80
CA ALA A 57 -11.71 5.41 -26.10
C ALA A 57 -10.85 4.40 -25.30
N PRO A 58 -9.76 3.86 -25.88
CA PRO A 58 -8.95 2.87 -25.19
C PRO A 58 -8.47 3.44 -23.86
N LYS A 59 -8.78 2.73 -22.76
CA LYS A 59 -8.32 3.10 -21.42
C LYS A 59 -6.79 3.18 -21.45
N PRO A 60 -6.18 4.25 -20.89
CA PRO A 60 -4.73 4.38 -20.90
C PRO A 60 -4.07 3.20 -20.17
N ASP A 61 -2.92 2.77 -20.69
CA ASP A 61 -2.09 1.76 -20.04
C ASP A 61 -1.49 2.34 -18.76
N ARG A 62 -2.15 2.07 -17.62
CA ARG A 62 -1.71 2.52 -16.30
C ARG A 62 -0.28 2.11 -15.98
N THR A 63 0.15 0.92 -16.42
CA THR A 63 1.52 0.47 -16.15
C THR A 63 2.52 1.35 -16.90
N ALA A 64 2.21 1.78 -18.12
CA ALA A 64 3.03 2.76 -18.83
C ALA A 64 3.07 4.11 -18.11
N GLU A 65 1.96 4.59 -17.55
CA GLU A 65 1.91 5.84 -16.76
C GLU A 65 2.76 5.76 -15.49
N VAL A 66 2.66 4.65 -14.73
CA VAL A 66 3.47 4.39 -13.54
C VAL A 66 4.96 4.37 -13.90
N ARG A 67 5.34 3.67 -14.98
CA ARG A 67 6.73 3.63 -15.44
C ARG A 67 7.27 5.00 -15.85
N ALA A 68 6.44 5.82 -16.51
CA ALA A 68 6.83 7.17 -16.88
C ALA A 68 7.09 8.04 -15.63
N LEU A 69 6.21 7.94 -14.63
CA LEU A 69 6.35 8.68 -13.37
C LEU A 69 7.55 8.19 -12.55
N VAL A 70 7.79 6.88 -12.51
CA VAL A 70 9.00 6.30 -11.90
C VAL A 70 10.26 6.85 -12.57
N ALA A 71 10.32 6.83 -13.91
CA ALA A 71 11.45 7.36 -14.65
C ALA A 71 11.68 8.87 -14.40
N GLU A 72 10.62 9.65 -14.20
CA GLU A 72 10.69 11.07 -13.81
C GLU A 72 11.32 11.24 -12.41
N LEU A 73 10.95 10.39 -11.45
CA LEU A 73 11.35 10.52 -10.04
C LEU A 73 12.74 9.94 -9.74
N MET A 74 13.18 8.93 -10.49
CA MET A 74 14.46 8.24 -10.26
C MET A 74 15.67 9.19 -10.13
N PRO A 75 15.87 10.22 -10.99
CA PRO A 75 16.98 11.16 -10.85
C PRO A 75 16.93 11.97 -9.54
N GLU A 76 15.73 12.36 -9.09
CA GLU A 76 15.56 13.11 -7.86
C GLU A 76 15.88 12.25 -6.63
N VAL A 77 15.39 11.00 -6.61
CA VAL A 77 15.68 10.05 -5.54
C VAL A 77 17.18 9.79 -5.44
N ALA A 78 17.86 9.52 -6.57
CA ALA A 78 19.31 9.35 -6.63
C ALA A 78 20.05 10.58 -6.06
N ARG A 79 19.64 11.79 -6.48
CA ARG A 79 20.24 13.04 -6.01
C ARG A 79 20.05 13.25 -4.50
N LEU A 80 18.86 12.97 -3.97
CA LEU A 80 18.55 13.15 -2.55
C LEU A 80 19.27 12.13 -1.67
N ARG A 81 19.40 10.88 -2.14
CA ARG A 81 20.10 9.81 -1.44
C ARG A 81 21.62 9.85 -1.60
N GLY A 82 22.12 10.55 -2.61
CA GLY A 82 23.56 10.59 -2.93
C GLY A 82 24.08 9.24 -3.45
N LEU A 83 23.22 8.47 -4.11
CA LEU A 83 23.46 7.11 -4.60
C LEU A 83 23.13 7.02 -6.10
N GLU A 84 23.77 6.10 -6.82
CA GLU A 84 23.58 5.91 -8.26
C GLU A 84 22.82 4.62 -8.54
N TRP A 85 21.80 4.68 -9.41
CA TRP A 85 21.10 3.48 -9.86
C TRP A 85 22.04 2.51 -10.58
N LYS A 86 22.16 1.28 -10.06
CA LYS A 86 22.95 0.20 -10.67
C LYS A 86 22.16 -0.56 -11.74
N ARG A 87 20.85 -0.67 -11.54
CA ARG A 87 19.90 -1.36 -12.43
C ARG A 87 18.59 -0.56 -12.52
N PRO A 88 17.84 -0.68 -13.64
CA PRO A 88 16.51 -0.10 -13.73
C PRO A 88 15.56 -0.76 -12.73
N VAL A 89 14.50 -0.05 -12.34
CA VAL A 89 13.43 -0.57 -11.47
C VAL A 89 12.19 -0.81 -12.33
N PRO A 90 11.86 -2.07 -12.70
CA PRO A 90 10.59 -2.39 -13.33
C PRO A 90 9.43 -1.94 -12.45
N ALA A 91 8.43 -1.30 -13.06
CA ALA A 91 7.28 -0.79 -12.32
C ALA A 91 5.96 -1.19 -12.99
N PHE A 92 4.97 -1.51 -12.18
CA PHE A 92 3.67 -2.02 -12.60
C PHE A 92 2.53 -1.38 -11.82
N ALA A 93 1.38 -1.23 -12.48
CA ALA A 93 0.13 -0.96 -11.79
C ALA A 93 -0.52 -2.31 -11.38
N LEU A 94 -0.90 -2.46 -10.12
CA LEU A 94 -1.50 -3.69 -9.58
C LEU A 94 -2.93 -3.43 -9.11
N PRO A 95 -3.94 -4.18 -9.58
CA PRO A 95 -5.29 -4.15 -9.03
C PRO A 95 -5.29 -4.44 -7.53
N ARG A 96 -6.11 -3.70 -6.77
CA ARG A 96 -6.18 -3.84 -5.31
C ARG A 96 -6.58 -5.25 -4.88
N GLU A 97 -7.40 -5.92 -5.68
CA GLU A 97 -7.85 -7.29 -5.46
C GLU A 97 -6.71 -8.31 -5.61
N LYS A 98 -5.66 -7.97 -6.35
CA LYS A 98 -4.47 -8.80 -6.56
C LYS A 98 -3.41 -8.64 -5.48
N LEU A 99 -3.52 -7.61 -4.65
CA LEU A 99 -2.59 -7.36 -3.55
C LEU A 99 -2.57 -8.51 -2.53
N SER A 100 -3.75 -9.06 -2.21
CA SER A 100 -3.84 -10.15 -1.24
C SER A 100 -3.14 -11.42 -1.71
N GLU A 101 -3.11 -11.69 -3.03
CA GLU A 101 -2.37 -12.85 -3.57
C GLU A 101 -0.86 -12.70 -3.33
N HIS A 102 -0.34 -11.48 -3.48
CA HIS A 102 1.07 -11.17 -3.23
C HIS A 102 1.41 -11.24 -1.73
N MET A 103 0.58 -10.65 -0.87
CA MET A 103 0.73 -10.72 0.60
C MET A 103 0.68 -12.14 1.17
N LEU A 104 0.07 -13.08 0.45
CA LEU A 104 -0.10 -14.45 0.89
C LEU A 104 0.97 -15.41 0.37
N ALA A 105 1.86 -14.97 -0.53
CA ALA A 105 2.81 -15.83 -1.23
C ALA A 105 3.71 -16.64 -0.27
N ASP A 106 4.09 -16.05 0.86
CA ASP A 106 4.98 -16.66 1.86
C ASP A 106 4.30 -16.92 3.21
N LEU A 107 2.98 -16.74 3.29
CA LEU A 107 2.25 -16.78 4.55
C LEU A 107 2.46 -18.09 5.30
N ASP A 108 2.43 -19.24 4.62
CA ASP A 108 2.57 -20.54 5.29
C ASP A 108 3.99 -20.79 5.82
N THR A 109 4.99 -20.12 5.25
CA THR A 109 6.39 -20.18 5.71
C THR A 109 6.60 -19.28 6.93
N GLU A 110 6.11 -18.04 6.87
CA GLU A 110 6.33 -17.02 7.90
C GLU A 110 5.33 -17.09 9.05
N TYR A 111 4.08 -17.49 8.77
CA TYR A 111 3.00 -17.60 9.74
C TYR A 111 2.20 -18.92 9.58
N PRO A 112 2.78 -20.05 10.04
CA PRO A 112 2.19 -21.37 9.90
C PRO A 112 0.78 -21.50 10.51
N ALA A 113 0.00 -22.45 10.00
CA ALA A 113 -1.40 -22.64 10.39
C ALA A 113 -1.59 -22.91 11.89
N ASP A 114 -0.70 -23.66 12.53
CA ASP A 114 -0.78 -23.97 13.96
C ASP A 114 -0.53 -22.73 14.84
N GLU A 115 0.35 -21.83 14.41
CA GLU A 115 0.57 -20.54 15.06
C GLU A 115 -0.63 -19.62 14.90
N ARG A 116 -1.19 -19.53 13.68
CA ARG A 116 -2.44 -18.79 13.39
C ARG A 116 -3.59 -19.24 14.28
N GLU A 117 -3.83 -20.54 14.36
CA GLU A 117 -4.87 -21.09 15.21
C GLU A 117 -4.62 -20.82 16.70
N ARG A 118 -3.35 -20.80 17.12
CA ARG A 118 -2.98 -20.48 18.50
C ARG A 118 -3.30 -19.02 18.81
N ASP A 119 -2.94 -18.10 17.94
CA ASP A 119 -3.18 -16.67 18.12
C ASP A 119 -4.67 -16.33 18.09
N ASP A 120 -5.44 -16.89 17.14
CA ASP A 120 -6.91 -16.76 17.11
C ASP A 120 -7.52 -17.11 18.48
N ARG A 121 -7.16 -18.28 19.04
CA ARG A 121 -7.67 -18.72 20.34
C ARG A 121 -7.30 -17.76 21.47
N VAL A 122 -6.11 -17.15 21.43
CA VAL A 122 -5.68 -16.18 22.43
C VAL A 122 -6.51 -14.91 22.27
N MET A 123 -6.65 -14.38 21.06
CA MET A 123 -7.35 -13.13 20.79
C MET A 123 -8.86 -13.23 21.11
N HIS A 124 -9.52 -14.35 20.79
CA HIS A 124 -10.91 -14.58 21.22
C HIS A 124 -11.05 -14.62 22.75
N ARG A 125 -10.12 -15.27 23.46
CA ARG A 125 -10.16 -15.33 24.94
C ARG A 125 -9.94 -13.98 25.60
N LEU A 126 -9.15 -13.11 24.97
CA LEU A 126 -8.95 -11.74 25.41
C LEU A 126 -10.13 -10.81 25.03
N GLY A 127 -11.09 -11.30 24.23
CA GLY A 127 -12.21 -10.50 23.73
C GLY A 127 -11.80 -9.48 22.66
N LEU A 128 -10.67 -9.71 21.98
CA LEU A 128 -10.16 -8.86 20.90
C LEU A 128 -10.69 -9.26 19.52
N LEU A 129 -11.22 -10.48 19.38
CA LEU A 129 -11.90 -10.99 18.19
C LEU A 129 -13.31 -11.45 18.52
N ALA A 130 -14.29 -11.11 17.67
CA ALA A 130 -15.62 -11.68 17.71
C ALA A 130 -15.59 -13.20 17.40
N PRO A 131 -16.59 -14.01 17.81
CA PRO A 131 -16.52 -15.48 17.77
C PRO A 131 -16.18 -16.11 16.41
N ASP A 132 -16.53 -15.44 15.31
CA ASP A 132 -16.35 -15.94 13.94
C ASP A 132 -15.24 -15.20 13.17
N GLU A 133 -14.53 -14.27 13.82
CA GLU A 133 -13.44 -13.51 13.19
C GLU A 133 -12.11 -14.26 13.20
N LYS A 134 -11.32 -14.05 12.17
CA LYS A 134 -9.95 -14.55 12.04
C LYS A 134 -8.97 -13.39 12.12
N LEU A 135 -7.92 -13.56 12.92
CA LEU A 135 -6.91 -12.50 13.08
C LEU A 135 -6.28 -12.13 11.73
N LEU A 136 -5.91 -13.16 10.95
CA LEU A 136 -5.29 -12.99 9.65
C LEU A 136 -6.17 -12.19 8.68
N ASP A 137 -7.46 -12.50 8.61
CA ASP A 137 -8.38 -11.83 7.69
C ASP A 137 -8.52 -10.33 8.03
N LEU A 138 -8.57 -9.99 9.31
CA LEU A 138 -8.61 -8.61 9.78
C LEU A 138 -7.31 -7.86 9.43
N VAL A 139 -6.16 -8.48 9.67
CA VAL A 139 -4.85 -7.90 9.37
C VAL A 139 -4.70 -7.68 7.86
N LEU A 140 -5.00 -8.69 7.03
CA LEU A 140 -4.92 -8.58 5.57
C LEU A 140 -5.88 -7.52 5.03
N GLY A 141 -7.10 -7.44 5.56
CA GLY A 141 -8.05 -6.39 5.21
C GLY A 141 -7.50 -5.00 5.51
N MET A 142 -6.95 -4.81 6.71
CA MET A 142 -6.32 -3.54 7.12
C MET A 142 -5.12 -3.19 6.23
N MET A 143 -4.21 -4.13 5.98
CA MET A 143 -3.03 -3.91 5.15
C MET A 143 -3.42 -3.55 3.72
N ARG A 144 -4.38 -4.27 3.12
CA ARG A 144 -4.86 -4.00 1.76
C ARG A 144 -5.36 -2.56 1.60
N ASP A 145 -6.03 -2.05 2.62
CA ASP A 145 -6.64 -0.73 2.62
C ASP A 145 -5.61 0.39 2.89
N MET A 146 -4.47 0.08 3.53
CA MET A 146 -3.40 1.04 3.85
C MET A 146 -2.30 1.14 2.79
N VAL A 147 -2.00 0.05 2.07
CA VAL A 147 -0.91 0.04 1.08
C VAL A 147 -1.30 0.95 -0.09
N ALA A 148 -0.41 1.82 -0.57
CA ALA A 148 -0.64 2.60 -1.80
C ALA A 148 0.29 2.16 -2.94
N GLY A 149 1.45 1.62 -2.57
CA GLY A 149 2.43 0.96 -3.42
C GLY A 149 3.39 0.17 -2.52
N PHE A 150 4.23 -0.65 -3.13
CA PHE A 150 5.30 -1.37 -2.45
C PHE A 150 6.43 -1.73 -3.44
N TYR A 151 7.65 -1.89 -2.94
CA TYR A 151 8.75 -2.54 -3.65
C TYR A 151 8.91 -3.98 -3.16
N ASP A 152 9.01 -4.93 -4.09
CA ASP A 152 9.32 -6.32 -3.83
C ASP A 152 10.84 -6.54 -4.01
N PRO A 153 11.61 -6.78 -2.92
CA PRO A 153 13.04 -7.00 -3.02
C PRO A 153 13.39 -8.34 -3.68
N LYS A 154 12.54 -9.37 -3.57
CA LYS A 154 12.81 -10.70 -4.13
C LYS A 154 12.85 -10.65 -5.65
N GLU A 155 11.88 -9.96 -6.26
CA GLU A 155 11.79 -9.80 -7.71
C GLU A 155 12.50 -8.53 -8.21
N GLY A 156 12.76 -7.57 -7.31
CA GLY A 156 13.31 -6.26 -7.64
C GLY A 156 12.33 -5.37 -8.41
N GLU A 157 11.04 -5.49 -8.11
CA GLU A 157 9.95 -4.85 -8.86
C GLU A 157 9.14 -3.90 -7.97
N LEU A 158 8.69 -2.80 -8.56
CA LEU A 158 7.87 -1.80 -7.89
C LEU A 158 6.42 -1.91 -8.34
N TYR A 159 5.50 -1.94 -7.38
CA TYR A 159 4.07 -2.02 -7.63
C TYR A 159 3.37 -0.79 -7.07
N LEU A 160 2.58 -0.10 -7.90
CA LEU A 160 1.65 0.93 -7.44
C LEU A 160 0.24 0.34 -7.45
N ILE A 161 -0.45 0.36 -6.31
CA ILE A 161 -1.80 -0.20 -6.23
C ILE A 161 -2.81 0.80 -6.78
N GLU A 162 -3.78 0.27 -7.52
CA GLU A 162 -4.75 1.06 -8.26
C GLU A 162 -5.35 2.27 -7.52
N GLY A 163 -5.33 3.41 -8.23
CA GLY A 163 -5.81 4.74 -7.86
C GLY A 163 -5.48 5.72 -9.00
N PRO A 164 -5.89 7.00 -8.96
CA PRO A 164 -5.48 7.99 -9.96
C PRO A 164 -3.95 8.12 -9.98
N VAL A 165 -3.31 7.89 -11.14
CA VAL A 165 -1.88 8.16 -11.31
C VAL A 165 -1.70 9.67 -11.47
N GLY A 166 -0.82 10.27 -10.67
CA GLY A 166 -0.61 11.72 -10.69
C GLY A 166 0.20 12.22 -9.48
N GLU A 167 0.19 13.55 -9.28
CA GLU A 167 1.00 14.19 -8.24
C GLU A 167 0.79 13.64 -6.84
N GLY A 168 -0.44 13.23 -6.50
CA GLY A 168 -0.76 12.65 -5.19
C GLY A 168 -0.04 11.34 -4.88
N MET A 169 0.43 10.61 -5.91
CA MET A 169 1.13 9.33 -5.75
C MET A 169 2.66 9.46 -5.74
N LYS A 170 3.20 10.65 -6.07
CA LYS A 170 4.65 10.90 -6.05
C LYS A 170 5.30 10.57 -4.70
N PRO A 171 4.73 10.94 -3.53
CA PRO A 171 5.32 10.60 -2.25
C PRO A 171 5.47 9.08 -2.03
N THR A 172 4.45 8.30 -2.42
CA THR A 172 4.49 6.83 -2.37
C THR A 172 5.58 6.29 -3.29
N LEU A 173 5.63 6.72 -4.55
CA LEU A 173 6.66 6.24 -5.48
C LEU A 173 8.07 6.62 -5.04
N VAL A 174 8.27 7.81 -4.45
CA VAL A 174 9.57 8.21 -3.88
C VAL A 174 9.96 7.32 -2.70
N HIS A 175 8.99 6.94 -1.86
CA HIS A 175 9.20 5.98 -0.77
C HIS A 175 9.67 4.63 -1.34
N GLU A 176 8.92 4.06 -2.28
CA GLU A 176 9.27 2.76 -2.87
C GLU A 176 10.59 2.79 -3.66
N LEU A 177 10.88 3.88 -4.39
CA LEU A 177 12.16 4.05 -5.06
C LEU A 177 13.32 4.19 -4.09
N THR A 178 13.09 4.71 -2.89
CA THR A 178 14.13 4.72 -1.85
C THR A 178 14.48 3.31 -1.43
N HIS A 179 13.47 2.45 -1.20
CA HIS A 179 13.68 1.03 -0.92
C HIS A 179 14.43 0.34 -2.06
N ALA A 180 13.99 0.55 -3.30
CA ALA A 180 14.64 -0.04 -4.47
C ALA A 180 16.10 0.41 -4.65
N LEU A 181 16.42 1.67 -4.32
CA LEU A 181 17.79 2.18 -4.41
C LEU A 181 18.67 1.62 -3.30
N ASP A 182 18.12 1.53 -2.09
CA ASP A 182 18.83 0.97 -0.94
C ASP A 182 19.14 -0.52 -1.15
N ASP A 183 18.17 -1.31 -1.65
CA ASP A 183 18.36 -2.71 -2.03
C ASP A 183 19.50 -2.91 -3.06
N GLN A 184 19.67 -1.98 -3.99
CA GLN A 184 20.78 -2.06 -4.94
C GLN A 184 22.15 -1.81 -4.31
N HIS A 185 22.21 -1.09 -3.19
CA HIS A 185 23.47 -0.66 -2.57
C HIS A 185 23.83 -1.44 -1.30
N TYR A 186 22.84 -1.93 -0.59
CA TYR A 186 22.97 -2.61 0.68
C TYR A 186 22.42 -4.01 0.53
N ASP A 187 23.20 -4.99 0.98
CA ASP A 187 22.80 -6.39 1.05
C ASP A 187 21.84 -6.57 2.24
N LEU A 188 20.62 -6.05 2.11
CA LEU A 188 19.62 -6.04 3.19
C LEU A 188 19.23 -7.47 3.58
N ASP A 189 19.08 -8.36 2.59
CA ASP A 189 18.83 -9.79 2.79
C ASP A 189 19.98 -10.44 3.58
N GLY A 190 21.23 -10.17 3.21
CA GLY A 190 22.40 -10.68 3.94
C GLY A 190 22.56 -10.09 5.34
N MET A 191 21.97 -8.92 5.63
CA MET A 191 21.92 -8.35 6.99
C MET A 191 20.88 -9.06 7.86
N GLU A 192 19.70 -9.40 7.32
CA GLU A 192 18.67 -10.15 8.05
C GLU A 192 19.12 -11.57 8.39
N GLU A 193 19.67 -12.32 7.42
CA GLU A 193 20.15 -13.69 7.65
C GLU A 193 21.25 -13.75 8.72
N LYS A 194 22.13 -12.75 8.76
CA LYS A 194 23.27 -12.72 9.68
C LYS A 194 22.87 -12.41 11.12
N HIS A 195 21.67 -11.87 11.33
CA HIS A 195 21.20 -11.37 12.61
C HIS A 195 19.84 -11.95 13.03
N GLU A 196 19.47 -13.10 12.46
CA GLU A 196 18.21 -13.81 12.74
C GLU A 196 17.97 -14.11 14.24
N ASP A 197 19.04 -14.24 15.03
CA ASP A 197 18.99 -14.46 16.48
C ASP A 197 19.01 -13.17 17.33
N ASP A 198 19.32 -12.01 16.73
CA ASP A 198 19.48 -10.71 17.40
C ASP A 198 19.15 -9.55 16.42
N PRO A 199 17.85 -9.33 16.12
CA PRO A 199 17.41 -8.37 15.11
C PRO A 199 17.78 -6.92 15.45
N ASP A 200 18.01 -6.61 16.73
CA ASP A 200 18.47 -5.29 17.17
C ASP A 200 19.87 -4.94 16.61
N ARG A 201 20.67 -5.94 16.21
CA ARG A 201 21.98 -5.73 15.59
C ARG A 201 21.93 -5.33 14.13
N VAL A 202 20.82 -5.57 13.42
CA VAL A 202 20.66 -5.17 12.02
C VAL A 202 20.83 -3.65 11.85
N PHE A 203 20.46 -2.87 12.87
CA PHE A 203 20.49 -1.40 12.83
C PHE A 203 21.74 -0.76 13.47
N ALA A 204 22.68 -1.57 13.97
CA ALA A 204 23.83 -1.09 14.75
C ALA A 204 25.12 -0.88 13.92
N GLY A 205 25.01 -0.84 12.59
CA GLY A 205 26.11 -0.68 11.64
C GLY A 205 26.68 0.73 11.56
#